data_AF-A0AAD6D5E3-F1
#
_entry.id   AF-A0AAD6D5E3-F1
#
_cell.length_a   1.000
_cell.length_b   1.000
_cell.length_c   1.000
_cell.angle_alpha   90.00
_cell.angle_beta   90.00
_cell.angle_gamma   90.00
#
_symmetry.space_group_name_H-M   'P 1'
#
loop_
_entity.id
_entity.type
_entity.pdbx_description
1 polymer ?
#
loop_
_entity_poly.entity_id
_entity_poly.type
_entity_poly.pdbx_seq_one_letter_code
_entity_poly.pdbx_strand_id
1 'polypeptide(L)'
;MTYTLFYALLFSVIISGTALYLTRSRWIPLLPVPDYIYDRLPSSFTGDLEAGLSSSHFDITANLADGDSRAGLDQRAKQEVRRIMKTRKVDFDEARRIYTEQRFARNNIGPDGRPRDPKFVSFS
;
A
#
# COMPACT_ATOMS: atom_id res chain seq x y z
N MET A 1 -13.25 -43.25 -35.64
CA MET A 1 -14.22 -42.13 -35.67
C MET A 1 -14.22 -41.32 -34.37
N THR A 2 -14.15 -41.93 -33.19
CA THR A 2 -14.06 -41.22 -31.91
C THR A 2 -12.73 -40.49 -31.71
N TYR A 3 -11.60 -41.12 -32.05
CA TYR A 3 -10.27 -40.50 -31.93
C TYR A 3 -10.08 -39.27 -32.84
N THR A 4 -10.59 -39.33 -34.06
CA THR A 4 -10.53 -38.19 -35.00
C THR A 4 -11.33 -37.00 -34.50
N LEU A 5 -12.50 -37.23 -33.89
CA LEU A 5 -13.31 -36.19 -33.26
C LEU A 5 -12.62 -35.61 -32.02
N PHE A 6 -11.98 -36.46 -31.21
CA PHE A 6 -11.21 -36.03 -30.03
C PHE A 6 -10.03 -35.11 -30.41
N TYR A 7 -9.22 -35.50 -31.41
CA TYR A 7 -8.11 -34.66 -31.87
C TYR A 7 -8.60 -33.37 -32.52
N ALA A 8 -9.69 -33.39 -33.27
CA ALA A 8 -10.28 -32.19 -33.84
C ALA A 8 -10.77 -31.20 -32.76
N LEU A 9 -11.37 -31.70 -31.68
CA LEU A 9 -11.79 -30.88 -30.54
C LEU A 9 -10.59 -30.32 -29.78
N LEU A 10 -9.56 -31.12 -29.54
CA LEU A 10 -8.36 -30.66 -28.85
C LEU A 10 -7.65 -29.55 -29.66
N PHE A 11 -7.56 -29.74 -30.99
CA PHE A 11 -6.99 -28.75 -31.89
C PHE A 11 -7.82 -27.46 -31.94
N SER A 12 -9.16 -27.54 -31.95
CA SER A 12 -10.03 -26.37 -31.94
C SER A 12 -9.95 -25.59 -30.63
N VAL A 13 -9.79 -26.27 -29.49
CA VAL A 13 -9.56 -25.61 -28.18
C VAL A 13 -8.23 -24.88 -28.17
N ILE A 14 -7.15 -25.49 -28.67
CA ILE A 14 -5.83 -24.85 -28.72
C ILE A 14 -5.86 -23.62 -29.64
N ILE A 15 -6.47 -23.73 -30.83
CA ILE A 15 -6.59 -22.61 -31.77
C ILE A 15 -7.42 -21.48 -31.17
N SER A 16 -8.60 -21.80 -30.61
CA SER A 16 -9.49 -20.79 -30.04
C SER A 16 -8.85 -20.11 -28.82
N GLY A 17 -8.18 -20.86 -27.94
CA GLY A 17 -7.42 -20.29 -26.82
C GLY A 17 -6.28 -19.38 -27.28
N THR A 18 -5.53 -19.79 -28.31
CA THR A 18 -4.45 -18.97 -28.88
C THR A 18 -5.00 -17.69 -29.50
N ALA A 19 -6.10 -17.78 -30.26
CA ALA A 19 -6.75 -16.63 -30.87
C ALA A 19 -7.30 -15.64 -29.81
N LEU A 20 -7.93 -16.14 -28.74
CA LEU A 20 -8.38 -15.32 -27.61
C LEU A 20 -7.20 -14.62 -26.92
N TYR A 21 -6.08 -15.31 -26.71
CA TYR A 21 -4.89 -14.72 -26.09
C TYR A 21 -4.25 -13.63 -26.95
N LEU A 22 -4.18 -13.83 -28.27
CA LEU A 22 -3.62 -12.84 -29.21
C LEU A 22 -4.54 -11.62 -29.38
N THR A 23 -5.85 -11.82 -29.34
CA THR A 23 -6.83 -10.73 -29.46
C THR A 23 -7.17 -10.06 -28.11
N ARG A 24 -6.54 -10.50 -27.02
CA ARG A 24 -6.86 -10.06 -25.64
C ARG A 24 -6.94 -8.54 -25.48
N SER A 25 -6.10 -7.77 -26.16
CA SER A 25 -6.10 -6.29 -26.07
C SER A 25 -7.38 -5.65 -26.59
N ARG A 26 -8.14 -6.32 -27.47
CA ARG A 26 -9.40 -5.82 -28.03
C ARG A 26 -10.60 -6.11 -27.14
N TRP A 27 -10.58 -7.21 -26.38
CA TRP A 27 -11.77 -7.69 -25.64
C TRP A 27 -11.63 -7.57 -24.12
N ILE A 28 -10.41 -7.55 -23.56
CA ILE A 28 -10.19 -7.32 -22.12
C ILE A 28 -10.88 -6.03 -21.63
N PRO A 29 -10.84 -4.89 -22.35
CA PRO A 29 -11.49 -3.66 -21.89
C PRO A 29 -13.03 -3.74 -21.84
N LEU A 30 -13.65 -4.71 -22.50
CA LEU A 30 -15.10 -4.90 -22.52
C LEU A 30 -15.59 -5.76 -21.36
N LEU A 31 -14.67 -6.45 -20.68
CA LEU A 31 -15.00 -7.20 -19.48
C LEU A 31 -15.04 -6.22 -18.29
N PRO A 32 -16.03 -6.34 -17.39
CA PRO A 32 -16.00 -5.66 -16.11
C PRO A 32 -14.93 -6.33 -15.23
N VAL A 33 -13.67 -6.04 -15.53
CA VAL A 33 -12.54 -6.41 -14.67
C VAL A 33 -12.51 -5.36 -13.56
N PRO A 34 -12.49 -5.75 -12.28
CA PRO A 34 -12.26 -4.80 -11.20
C PRO A 34 -10.95 -4.05 -11.49
N ASP A 35 -11.02 -2.73 -11.63
CA ASP A 35 -9.85 -1.87 -11.93
C ASP A 35 -8.79 -1.87 -10.81
N TYR A 36 -9.06 -2.56 -9.69
CA TYR A 36 -8.32 -2.39 -8.45
C TYR A 36 -8.11 -3.73 -7.73
N ILE A 37 -6.87 -4.21 -7.77
CA ILE A 37 -6.30 -5.00 -6.66
C ILE A 37 -5.70 -4.04 -5.62
N TYR A 38 -5.44 -2.78 -6.00
CA TYR A 38 -4.88 -1.74 -5.16
C TYR A 38 -5.68 -0.45 -5.32
N ASP A 39 -6.39 -0.05 -4.28
CA ASP A 39 -6.90 1.31 -4.17
C ASP A 39 -5.76 2.30 -3.98
N ARG A 40 -5.81 3.41 -4.73
CA ARG A 40 -4.94 4.55 -4.46
C ARG A 40 -5.29 5.04 -3.06
N LEU A 41 -4.33 5.04 -2.13
CA LEU A 41 -4.58 5.63 -0.81
C LEU A 41 -5.11 7.06 -1.02
N PRO A 42 -6.24 7.42 -0.39
CA PRO A 42 -6.75 8.77 -0.48
C PRO A 42 -5.66 9.76 -0.08
N SER A 43 -5.44 10.78 -0.91
CA SER A 43 -4.46 11.83 -0.62
C SER A 43 -5.01 12.92 0.31
N SER A 44 -6.25 12.77 0.79
CA SER A 44 -6.92 13.71 1.69
C SER A 44 -6.89 13.21 3.14
N PHE A 45 -7.00 14.15 4.09
CA PHE A 45 -7.13 13.84 5.52
C PHE A 45 -8.36 12.95 5.83
N THR A 46 -9.44 13.04 5.04
CA THR A 46 -10.63 12.19 5.19
C THR A 46 -10.29 10.70 5.10
N GLY A 47 -9.56 10.30 4.06
CA GLY A 47 -9.24 8.89 3.88
C GLY A 47 -8.13 8.41 4.82
N ASP A 48 -7.30 9.31 5.34
CA ASP A 48 -6.37 8.98 6.42
C ASP A 48 -7.13 8.65 7.72
N LEU A 49 -8.18 9.41 8.01
CA LEU A 49 -9.05 9.17 9.16
C LEU A 49 -9.80 7.84 9.03
N GLU A 50 -10.40 7.56 7.87
CA GLU A 50 -11.06 6.27 7.57
C GLU A 50 -10.07 5.10 7.62
N ALA A 51 -8.81 5.31 7.27
CA ALA A 51 -7.76 4.31 7.35
C ALA A 51 -7.23 4.08 8.79
N GLY A 52 -7.75 4.80 9.79
CA GLY A 52 -7.32 4.71 11.19
C GLY A 52 -5.97 5.35 11.46
N LEU A 53 -5.54 6.34 10.65
CA LEU A 53 -4.28 7.07 10.82
C LEU A 53 -4.43 8.30 11.73
N SER A 54 -5.20 8.15 12.80
CA SER A 54 -5.46 9.18 13.80
C SER A 54 -5.49 8.56 15.20
N SER A 55 -5.03 9.29 16.21
CA SER A 55 -5.05 8.90 17.63
C SER A 55 -5.22 10.13 18.52
N SER A 56 -5.32 9.92 19.84
CA SER A 56 -5.35 11.01 20.82
C SER A 56 -4.08 11.87 20.82
N HIS A 57 -2.93 11.28 20.46
CA HIS A 57 -1.64 11.98 20.39
C HIS A 57 -1.34 12.50 18.98
N PHE A 58 -2.18 12.19 18.00
CA PHE A 58 -2.05 12.60 16.61
C PHE A 58 -3.43 12.75 15.98
N ASP A 59 -4.05 13.90 16.26
CA ASP A 59 -5.37 14.23 15.77
C ASP A 59 -5.30 14.97 14.43
N ILE A 60 -5.95 14.41 13.42
CA ILE A 60 -6.09 15.00 12.07
C ILE A 60 -7.51 15.50 11.79
N THR A 61 -8.43 15.37 12.75
CA THR A 61 -9.84 15.78 12.59
C THR A 61 -9.98 17.30 12.50
N ALA A 62 -9.16 18.05 13.24
CA ALA A 62 -9.09 19.50 13.15
C ALA A 62 -8.72 19.98 11.74
N ASN A 63 -7.70 19.35 11.12
CA ASN A 63 -7.29 19.67 9.75
C ASN A 63 -8.42 19.43 8.73
N LEU A 64 -9.21 18.38 8.94
CA LEU A 64 -10.37 18.09 8.09
C LEU A 64 -11.48 19.14 8.28
N ALA A 65 -11.76 19.54 9.52
CA ALA A 65 -12.76 20.55 9.84
C ALA A 65 -12.38 21.93 9.28
N ASP A 66 -11.09 22.27 9.31
CA ASP A 66 -10.57 23.56 8.83
C ASP A 66 -10.39 23.60 7.30
N GLY A 67 -10.69 22.50 6.59
CA GLY A 67 -10.53 22.43 5.13
C GLY A 67 -9.07 22.59 4.68
N ASP A 68 -8.13 22.04 5.45
CA ASP A 68 -6.70 22.17 5.20
C ASP A 68 -6.31 21.67 3.80
N SER A 69 -5.71 22.56 3.00
CA SER A 69 -5.31 22.30 1.61
C SER A 69 -3.94 21.65 1.47
N ARG A 70 -3.21 21.41 2.57
CA ARG A 70 -1.91 20.74 2.55
C ARG A 70 -2.03 19.29 2.07
N ALA A 71 -0.93 18.77 1.54
CA ALA A 71 -0.84 17.40 0.99
C ALA A 71 -1.03 16.27 2.03
N GLY A 72 -1.23 16.58 3.31
CA GLY A 72 -1.42 15.60 4.38
C GLY A 72 -0.14 14.84 4.75
N LEU A 73 -0.30 13.61 5.24
CA LEU A 73 0.84 12.77 5.64
C LEU A 73 1.60 12.22 4.42
N ASP A 74 2.88 11.91 4.60
CA ASP A 74 3.70 11.29 3.55
C ASP A 74 3.16 9.92 3.13
N GLN A 75 2.91 9.73 1.83
CA GLN A 75 2.29 8.51 1.31
C GLN A 75 3.11 7.25 1.59
N ARG A 76 4.44 7.34 1.51
CA ARG A 76 5.32 6.20 1.78
C ARG A 76 5.27 5.81 3.27
N ALA A 77 5.33 6.80 4.15
CA ALA A 77 5.18 6.58 5.58
C ALA A 77 3.82 5.95 5.92
N LYS A 78 2.71 6.44 5.35
CA LYS A 78 1.36 5.87 5.57
C LYS A 78 1.31 4.38 5.23
N GLN A 79 1.84 3.99 4.07
CA GLN A 79 1.83 2.60 3.63
C GLN A 79 2.59 1.68 4.58
N GLU A 80 3.78 2.12 5.02
CA GLU A 80 4.60 1.36 5.96
C GLU A 80 3.97 1.25 7.35
N VAL A 81 3.39 2.34 7.87
CA VAL A 81 2.68 2.32 9.16
C VAL A 81 1.49 1.36 9.07
N ARG A 82 0.67 1.42 8.01
CA ARG A 82 -0.45 0.48 7.81
C ARG A 82 0.02 -0.97 7.70
N ARG A 83 1.16 -1.21 7.05
CA ARG A 83 1.77 -2.54 6.97
C ARG A 83 2.17 -3.03 8.36
N ILE A 84 2.82 -2.19 9.18
CA ILE A 84 3.19 -2.52 10.56
C ILE A 84 1.96 -2.83 11.42
N MET A 85 0.91 -2.00 11.35
CA MET A 85 -0.37 -2.25 12.04
C MET A 85 -0.94 -3.63 11.68
N LYS A 86 -0.99 -3.96 10.39
CA LYS A 86 -1.54 -5.25 9.91
C LYS A 86 -0.69 -6.45 10.32
N THR A 87 0.64 -6.34 10.19
CA THR A 87 1.57 -7.44 10.46
C THR A 87 1.76 -7.68 11.96
N ARG A 88 1.89 -6.62 12.76
CA ARG A 88 2.16 -6.72 14.20
C ARG A 88 0.91 -6.65 15.08
N LYS A 89 -0.25 -6.36 14.49
CA LYS A 89 -1.54 -6.23 15.20
C LYS A 89 -1.48 -5.19 16.32
N VAL A 90 -0.83 -4.06 16.03
CA VAL A 90 -0.68 -2.93 16.94
C VAL A 90 -1.52 -1.74 16.47
N ASP A 91 -1.78 -0.82 17.40
CA ASP A 91 -2.45 0.44 17.09
C ASP A 91 -1.59 1.40 16.24
N PHE A 92 -2.17 2.54 15.91
CA PHE A 92 -1.53 3.55 15.06
C PHE A 92 -0.29 4.18 15.71
N ASP A 93 -0.34 4.48 17.00
CA ASP A 93 0.76 5.15 17.69
C ASP A 93 1.97 4.23 17.86
N GLU A 94 1.72 2.98 18.24
CA GLU A 94 2.76 1.97 18.34
C GLU A 94 3.34 1.64 16.96
N ALA A 95 2.51 1.56 15.91
CA ALA A 95 3.00 1.39 14.55
C ALA A 95 3.89 2.55 14.10
N ARG A 96 3.52 3.80 14.44
CA ARG A 96 4.33 5.00 14.17
C ARG A 96 5.65 4.99 14.94
N ARG A 97 5.64 4.59 16.21
CA ARG A 97 6.85 4.43 17.02
C ARG A 97 7.80 3.44 16.37
N ILE A 98 7.31 2.23 16.05
CA ILE A 98 8.08 1.18 15.38
C ILE A 98 8.62 1.65 14.02
N TYR A 99 7.80 2.32 13.21
CA TYR A 99 8.24 2.88 11.92
C TYR A 99 9.39 3.87 12.09
N THR A 100 9.27 4.76 13.07
CA THR A 100 10.26 5.80 13.37
C THR A 100 11.56 5.19 13.88
N GLU A 101 11.49 4.25 14.83
CA GLU A 101 12.66 3.51 15.33
C GLU A 101 13.38 2.74 14.21
N GLN A 102 12.65 2.09 13.30
CA GLN A 102 13.23 1.42 12.14
C GLN A 102 13.94 2.41 11.21
N ARG A 103 13.36 3.60 11.02
CA ARG A 103 13.98 4.66 10.22
C ARG A 103 15.24 5.20 10.90
N PHE A 104 15.22 5.39 12.22
CA PHE A 104 16.40 5.80 12.99
C PHE A 104 17.53 4.78 12.87
N ALA A 105 17.23 3.49 13.07
CA ALA A 105 18.21 2.43 12.96
C ALA A 105 18.90 2.40 11.58
N ARG A 106 18.14 2.60 10.49
CA ARG A 106 18.70 2.67 9.12
C ARG A 106 19.60 3.88 8.89
N ASN A 107 19.46 4.93 9.69
CA ASN A 107 20.20 6.18 9.56
C ASN A 107 21.24 6.37 10.68
N ASN A 108 21.66 5.29 11.35
CA ASN A 108 22.61 5.33 12.48
C ASN A 108 22.17 6.25 13.63
N ILE A 109 20.86 6.30 13.89
CA ILE A 109 20.26 7.01 15.03
C ILE A 109 19.73 5.95 16.02
N GLY A 110 19.94 6.20 17.31
CA GLY A 110 19.44 5.38 18.40
C GLY A 110 17.91 5.46 18.55
N PRO A 111 17.28 4.51 19.25
CA PRO A 111 15.84 4.56 19.52
C PRO A 111 15.39 5.79 20.33
N ASP A 112 16.33 6.37 21.10
CA ASP A 112 16.21 7.62 21.85
C ASP A 112 16.29 8.88 20.96
N GLY A 113 16.48 8.72 19.64
CA GLY A 113 16.61 9.81 18.68
C GLY A 113 18.00 10.44 18.62
N ARG A 114 18.99 9.92 19.37
CA ARG A 114 20.37 10.44 19.35
C ARG A 114 21.22 9.76 18.27
N PRO A 115 22.07 10.48 17.52
CA PRO A 115 23.03 9.87 16.62
C PRO A 115 23.93 8.86 17.34
N ARG A 116 24.26 7.75 16.68
CA ARG A 116 25.23 6.74 17.18
C ARG A 116 26.68 7.07 16.81
N ASP A 117 26.94 8.28 16.34
CA ASP A 117 28.28 8.74 16.00
C ASP A 117 29.14 8.84 17.28
N PRO A 118 30.31 8.19 17.35
CA PRO A 118 31.24 8.32 18.48
C PRO A 118 31.66 9.76 18.79
N LYS A 119 31.56 10.67 17.81
CA LYS A 119 31.88 12.09 17.96
C LYS A 119 30.65 12.95 18.28
N PHE A 120 29.48 12.34 18.46
CA PHE A 120 28.27 13.07 18.83
C PHE A 120 28.43 13.66 20.23
N VAL A 121 28.36 14.99 20.33
CA VAL A 121 28.35 15.74 21.58
C VAL A 121 26.97 16.34 21.75
N SER A 122 26.30 16.04 22.87
CA SER A 122 25.02 16.66 23.24
C SER A 122 25.18 17.46 24.52
N PHE A 123 24.48 18.59 24.60
CA PHE A 123 24.34 19.39 25.82
C PHE A 123 22.92 19.21 26.33
N SER A 124 22.77 18.85 27.60
CA SER A 124 21.49 18.66 28.29
C SER A 124 21.47 19.45 29.58
#